data_AF-A0AAU0Y212-F1
#
_entry.id   AF-A0AAU0Y212-F1
#
_cell.length_a   1.000
_cell.length_b   1.000
_cell.length_c   1.000
_cell.angle_alpha   90.00
_cell.angle_beta   90.00
_cell.angle_gamma   90.00
#
_symmetry.space_group_name_H-M   'P 1'
#
loop_
_entity.id
_entity.type
_entity.pdbx_description
1 polymer ?
#
loop_
_entity_poly.entity_id
_entity_poly.type
_entity_poly.pdbx_seq_one_letter_code
_entity_poly.pdbx_strand_id
1 'polypeptide(L)'
;MGTTRNTRSRRRKALTAALTAVAAGLAIPATGGTPTAHAAVRKHVDTDYTLLRRAPASYVIGTAYRDWTADVHGDQQDGYRWARVYGNLNKCLWIYSGAVSGDEAIAASCGDPVTMPTSEFTNGQIGGGTSDGATVTTVAGSGCATYDGSHITAYGNVRPWEVPATPSAPLDSQVAIGQTVLWRYVTRDGNYVMVRDPRAGDTDGTGLQSWYFIPRGCLPTTLP
;
A
#
# COMPACT_ATOMS: atom_id res chain seq x y z
N MET A 1 58.02 7.91 -1.49
CA MET A 1 58.29 9.16 -0.74
C MET A 1 56.95 9.72 -0.27
N GLY A 2 56.66 10.02 0.99
CA GLY A 2 57.42 9.91 2.23
C GLY A 2 56.52 9.39 3.36
N THR A 3 57.21 8.82 4.33
CA THR A 3 56.79 8.20 5.58
C THR A 3 56.37 9.20 6.65
N THR A 4 55.40 8.87 7.51
CA THR A 4 55.49 9.19 8.94
C THR A 4 54.68 8.22 9.82
N ARG A 5 55.42 7.52 10.70
CA ARG A 5 54.96 6.75 11.87
C ARG A 5 54.74 7.71 13.05
N ASN A 6 53.86 7.36 14.00
CA ASN A 6 54.19 7.30 15.45
C ASN A 6 53.01 6.73 16.28
N THR A 7 53.18 5.56 16.92
CA THR A 7 53.56 5.29 18.35
C THR A 7 52.44 5.64 19.35
N ARG A 8 51.75 4.67 19.95
CA ARG A 8 52.08 3.73 21.05
C ARG A 8 51.41 4.17 22.38
N SER A 9 50.73 3.19 22.97
CA SER A 9 50.70 2.88 24.40
C SER A 9 49.91 3.80 25.34
N ARG A 10 48.91 3.22 26.02
CA ARG A 10 49.05 2.85 27.44
C ARG A 10 47.93 1.93 27.91
N ARG A 11 48.36 0.79 28.46
CA ARG A 11 47.58 -0.10 29.33
C ARG A 11 47.13 0.66 30.58
N ARG A 12 45.89 0.47 31.01
CA ARG A 12 45.52 0.44 32.43
C ARG A 12 44.62 -0.76 32.68
N LYS A 13 45.13 -1.68 33.50
CA LYS A 13 44.34 -2.70 34.21
C LYS A 13 43.82 -2.07 35.50
N ALA A 14 42.56 -2.31 35.83
CA ALA A 14 41.99 -2.34 37.18
C ALA A 14 40.73 -3.22 37.06
N LEU A 15 40.73 -4.48 37.51
CA LEU A 15 40.31 -4.91 38.85
C LEU A 15 39.29 -3.95 39.50
N THR A 16 38.08 -4.41 39.78
CA THR A 16 37.63 -4.82 41.14
C THR A 16 36.14 -5.18 41.15
N ALA A 17 35.81 -6.17 41.99
CA ALA A 17 34.52 -6.50 42.60
C ALA A 17 33.39 -7.05 41.72
N ALA A 18 33.28 -8.38 41.74
CA ALA A 18 32.01 -9.09 41.68
C ALA A 18 31.15 -8.70 42.90
N LEU A 19 29.94 -8.20 42.65
CA LEU A 19 28.85 -8.20 43.62
C LEU A 19 27.83 -9.27 43.19
N THR A 20 27.84 -10.41 43.87
CA THR A 20 26.70 -11.33 43.89
C THR A 20 25.62 -10.74 44.80
N ALA A 21 24.59 -10.16 44.19
CA ALA A 21 23.33 -9.88 44.88
C ALA A 21 22.41 -11.10 44.73
N VAL A 22 22.23 -11.84 45.82
CA VAL A 22 21.14 -12.80 45.98
C VAL A 22 19.89 -11.99 46.30
N ALA A 23 19.06 -11.73 45.30
CA ALA A 23 17.72 -11.19 45.50
C ALA A 23 16.72 -12.35 45.49
N ALA A 24 16.06 -12.53 46.64
CA ALA A 24 14.99 -13.49 46.86
C ALA A 24 13.86 -13.29 45.83
N GLY A 25 13.45 -14.38 45.19
CA GLY A 25 12.36 -14.41 44.24
C GLY A 25 11.03 -14.12 44.91
N LEU A 26 10.54 -12.89 44.77
CA LEU A 26 9.12 -12.60 44.76
C LEU A 26 8.60 -13.03 43.39
N ALA A 27 7.92 -14.17 43.35
CA ALA A 27 7.08 -14.57 42.22
C ALA A 27 5.92 -13.59 42.13
N ILE A 28 6.15 -12.46 41.46
CA ILE A 28 5.07 -11.59 41.01
C ILE A 28 4.31 -12.42 39.98
N PRO A 29 2.98 -12.65 40.14
CA PRO A 29 2.20 -13.24 39.08
C PRO A 29 2.40 -12.35 37.86
N ALA A 30 3.03 -12.90 36.82
CA ALA A 30 3.01 -12.30 35.51
C ALA A 30 1.53 -12.29 35.09
N THR A 31 0.83 -11.20 35.42
CA THR A 31 -0.36 -10.82 34.71
C THR A 31 0.11 -10.74 33.27
N GLY A 32 -0.24 -11.75 32.48
CA GLY A 32 -0.06 -11.74 31.04
C GLY A 32 -0.84 -10.56 30.51
N GLY A 33 -0.21 -9.38 30.56
CA GLY A 33 -0.68 -8.21 29.88
C GLY A 33 -0.66 -8.62 28.42
N THR A 34 -1.85 -8.81 27.86
CA THR A 34 -2.04 -8.76 26.42
C THR A 34 -1.22 -7.58 25.94
N PRO A 35 -0.26 -7.77 25.01
CA PRO A 35 0.55 -6.67 24.51
C PRO A 35 -0.40 -5.56 24.13
N THR A 36 -0.28 -4.42 24.82
CA THR A 36 -1.10 -3.24 24.54
C THR A 36 -0.91 -2.95 23.07
N ALA A 37 -1.98 -3.08 22.28
CA ALA A 37 -1.96 -2.77 20.86
C ALA A 37 -1.21 -1.44 20.69
N HIS A 38 -0.13 -1.45 19.90
CA HIS A 38 0.68 -0.26 19.69
C HIS A 38 -0.25 0.90 19.32
N ALA A 39 -0.20 2.00 20.08
CA ALA A 39 -1.04 3.15 19.82
C ALA A 39 -0.84 3.60 18.37
N ALA A 40 -1.95 3.90 17.69
CA ALA A 40 -1.88 4.42 16.34
C ALA A 40 -1.64 5.92 16.36
N VAL A 41 -1.14 6.42 15.23
CA VAL A 41 -1.00 7.85 14.96
C VAL A 41 -1.92 8.21 13.81
N ARG A 42 -2.87 9.11 14.06
CA ARG A 42 -3.73 9.66 13.01
C ARG A 42 -2.93 10.59 12.12
N LYS A 43 -3.06 10.35 10.83
CA LYS A 43 -2.44 11.10 9.76
C LYS A 43 -3.44 11.50 8.68
N HIS A 44 -3.05 12.44 7.84
CA HIS A 44 -3.74 12.82 6.62
C HIS A 44 -2.83 12.62 5.42
N VAL A 45 -3.42 12.39 4.24
CA VAL A 45 -2.69 12.37 2.96
C VAL A 45 -2.40 13.81 2.54
N ASP A 46 -1.13 14.16 2.48
CA ASP A 46 -0.66 15.52 2.14
C ASP A 46 -0.33 15.69 0.65
N THR A 47 -0.20 14.58 -0.07
CA THR A 47 0.01 14.56 -1.51
C THR A 47 -1.32 14.59 -2.26
N ASP A 48 -1.31 14.75 -3.59
CA ASP A 48 -2.55 14.72 -4.39
C ASP A 48 -3.30 13.40 -4.22
N TYR A 49 -2.52 12.31 -4.19
CA TYR A 49 -3.00 10.97 -3.92
C TYR A 49 -1.86 10.12 -3.34
N THR A 50 -2.16 8.88 -2.96
CA THR A 50 -1.15 7.84 -2.74
C THR A 50 -1.75 6.47 -3.01
N LEU A 51 -0.93 5.56 -3.53
CA LEU A 51 -1.35 4.21 -3.87
C LEU A 51 -1.40 3.35 -2.61
N LEU A 52 -2.50 2.62 -2.46
CA LEU A 52 -2.72 1.70 -1.35
C LEU A 52 -2.38 0.29 -1.81
N ARG A 53 -1.72 -0.50 -0.97
CA ARG A 53 -1.17 -1.80 -1.35
C ARG A 53 -1.58 -2.91 -0.40
N ARG A 54 -1.59 -4.15 -0.91
CA ARG A 54 -1.86 -5.36 -0.10
C ARG A 54 -0.74 -5.73 0.87
N ALA A 55 0.49 -5.31 0.55
CA ALA A 55 1.74 -5.53 1.25
C ALA A 55 2.73 -4.43 0.81
N PRO A 56 3.85 -4.19 1.53
CA PRO A 56 4.86 -3.22 1.10
C PRO A 56 5.33 -3.50 -0.33
N ALA A 57 5.43 -2.45 -1.15
CA ALA A 57 5.85 -2.52 -2.57
C ALA A 57 5.14 -3.62 -3.41
N SER A 58 3.89 -3.96 -3.08
CA SER A 58 3.10 -5.01 -3.74
C SER A 58 1.96 -4.45 -4.58
N TYR A 59 1.03 -5.31 -4.99
CA TYR A 59 -0.16 -4.97 -5.78
C TYR A 59 -0.90 -3.77 -5.21
N VAL A 60 -1.20 -2.80 -6.09
CA VAL A 60 -2.05 -1.66 -5.81
C VAL A 60 -3.50 -2.14 -5.67
N ILE A 61 -4.15 -1.77 -4.57
CA ILE A 61 -5.53 -2.14 -4.22
C ILE A 61 -6.48 -0.97 -4.39
N GLY A 62 -5.95 0.26 -4.38
CA GLY A 62 -6.72 1.47 -4.62
C GLY A 62 -5.87 2.70 -4.35
N THR A 63 -6.55 3.81 -4.09
CA THR A 63 -5.93 5.12 -3.97
C THR A 63 -6.56 5.89 -2.82
N ALA A 64 -5.72 6.42 -1.93
CA ALA A 64 -6.14 7.46 -1.00
C ALA A 64 -5.87 8.82 -1.63
N TYR A 65 -6.78 9.77 -1.45
CA TYR A 65 -6.66 11.12 -1.99
C TYR A 65 -6.27 12.10 -0.90
N ARG A 66 -5.80 13.29 -1.29
CA ARG A 66 -5.51 14.39 -0.38
C ARG A 66 -6.61 14.54 0.69
N ASP A 67 -6.17 14.87 1.90
CA ASP A 67 -6.99 15.10 3.10
C ASP A 67 -7.67 13.85 3.67
N TRP A 68 -7.57 12.69 3.01
CA TRP A 68 -8.04 11.44 3.60
C TRP A 68 -7.27 11.11 4.86
N THR A 69 -8.00 10.67 5.88
CA THR A 69 -7.41 10.20 7.13
C THR A 69 -6.85 8.80 7.00
N ALA A 70 -5.71 8.56 7.64
CA ALA A 70 -5.13 7.25 7.83
C ALA A 70 -4.65 7.11 9.29
N ASP A 71 -5.16 6.11 10.00
CA ASP A 71 -4.62 5.76 11.32
C ASP A 71 -3.46 4.79 11.11
N VAL A 72 -2.24 5.26 11.33
CA VAL A 72 -1.00 4.53 11.06
C VAL A 72 -0.54 3.74 12.28
N HIS A 73 -0.19 2.47 12.06
CA HIS A 73 0.19 1.49 13.08
C HIS A 73 1.65 1.04 12.89
N GLY A 74 2.34 0.83 14.02
CA GLY A 74 3.65 0.20 14.05
C GLY A 74 4.75 0.93 13.27
N ASP A 75 5.83 0.18 13.01
CA ASP A 75 7.00 0.66 12.30
C ASP A 75 6.82 0.63 10.78
N GLN A 76 7.61 1.46 10.09
CA GLN A 76 7.68 1.49 8.63
C GLN A 76 8.37 0.23 8.09
N GLN A 77 7.85 -0.33 7.00
CA GLN A 77 8.41 -1.46 6.26
C GLN A 77 8.54 -1.08 4.78
N ASP A 78 9.76 -1.11 4.24
CA ASP A 78 10.08 -0.81 2.83
C ASP A 78 9.48 0.50 2.28
N GLY A 79 9.40 1.54 3.13
CA GLY A 79 8.80 2.83 2.74
C GLY A 79 7.30 2.93 2.99
N TYR A 80 6.65 1.86 3.44
CA TYR A 80 5.22 1.78 3.69
C TYR A 80 4.89 1.64 5.16
N ARG A 81 3.68 2.03 5.55
CA ARG A 81 3.15 1.79 6.88
C ARG A 81 1.80 1.10 6.81
N TRP A 82 1.52 0.29 7.82
CA TRP A 82 0.21 -0.33 7.98
C TRP A 82 -0.77 0.71 8.51
N ALA A 83 -1.92 0.89 7.84
CA ALA A 83 -2.86 1.93 8.23
C ALA A 83 -4.31 1.53 8.02
N ARG A 84 -5.21 1.98 8.91
CA ARG A 84 -6.64 2.06 8.61
C ARG A 84 -6.83 3.28 7.73
N VAL A 85 -7.09 3.07 6.45
CA VAL A 85 -7.35 4.15 5.51
C VAL A 85 -8.85 4.41 5.44
N TYR A 86 -9.26 5.63 5.78
CA TYR A 86 -10.66 6.07 5.75
C TYR A 86 -11.07 6.49 4.33
N GLY A 87 -12.27 7.05 4.18
CA GLY A 87 -12.81 7.45 2.88
C GLY A 87 -13.61 6.32 2.23
N ASN A 88 -13.50 6.18 0.91
CA ASN A 88 -14.36 5.28 0.16
C ASN A 88 -13.98 3.79 0.30
N LEU A 89 -12.75 3.44 0.69
CA LEU A 89 -12.33 2.04 0.88
C LEU A 89 -12.56 1.55 2.31
N ASN A 90 -12.27 2.40 3.31
CA ASN A 90 -12.44 2.12 4.74
C ASN A 90 -11.86 0.75 5.16
N LYS A 91 -10.57 0.51 4.90
CA LYS A 91 -9.90 -0.80 5.04
C LYS A 91 -8.49 -0.62 5.62
N CYS A 92 -7.98 -1.65 6.31
CA CYS A 92 -6.57 -1.70 6.69
C CYS A 92 -5.72 -2.11 5.47
N LEU A 93 -4.82 -1.23 5.05
CA LEU A 93 -3.97 -1.38 3.85
C LEU A 93 -2.59 -0.76 4.11
N TRP A 94 -1.64 -1.06 3.24
CA TRP A 94 -0.32 -0.43 3.26
C TRP A 94 -0.34 0.88 2.49
N ILE A 95 0.13 1.95 3.12
CA ILE A 95 0.19 3.30 2.57
C ILE A 95 1.63 3.81 2.54
N TYR A 96 2.01 4.57 1.51
CA TYR A 96 3.36 5.11 1.41
C TYR A 96 3.62 6.12 2.53
N SER A 97 4.69 5.92 3.30
CA SER A 97 4.96 6.75 4.49
C SER A 97 5.27 8.20 4.15
N GLY A 98 5.81 8.47 2.96
CA GLY A 98 6.15 9.82 2.50
C GLY A 98 4.94 10.64 2.03
N ALA A 99 3.76 10.03 1.93
CA ALA A 99 2.54 10.69 1.48
C ALA A 99 1.62 11.17 2.62
N VAL A 100 1.96 10.84 3.87
CA VAL A 100 1.10 11.11 5.03
C VAL A 100 1.81 11.88 6.14
N SER A 101 1.14 12.88 6.71
CA SER A 101 1.62 13.64 7.87
C SER A 101 0.57 13.74 8.97
N GLY A 102 1.01 14.16 10.16
CA GLY A 102 0.20 14.14 11.39
C GLY A 102 0.83 13.30 12.49
N ASP A 103 0.44 13.61 13.72
CA ASP A 103 1.04 13.11 14.97
C ASP A 103 0.02 12.88 16.11
N GLU A 104 -1.29 12.96 15.83
CA GLU A 104 -2.33 12.76 16.85
C GLU A 104 -2.39 11.29 17.30
N ALA A 105 -2.14 11.04 18.59
CA ALA A 105 -2.20 9.70 19.16
C ALA A 105 -3.65 9.22 19.33
N ILE A 106 -3.92 7.98 18.92
CA ILE A 106 -5.25 7.38 18.92
C ILE A 106 -5.19 5.87 19.26
N ALA A 107 -6.36 5.29 19.54
CA ALA A 107 -6.48 3.85 19.73
C ALA A 107 -6.20 3.09 18.43
N ALA A 108 -5.61 1.89 18.55
CA ALA A 108 -5.36 1.02 17.40
C ALA A 108 -6.68 0.61 16.72
N SER A 109 -6.85 1.01 15.46
CA SER A 109 -7.98 0.66 14.57
C SER A 109 -7.69 -0.49 13.60
N CYS A 110 -6.42 -0.93 13.49
CA CYS A 110 -6.01 -2.16 12.82
C CYS A 110 -5.31 -3.07 13.83
N GLY A 111 -5.39 -4.39 13.60
CA GLY A 111 -4.51 -5.34 14.29
C GLY A 111 -3.09 -5.31 13.71
N ASP A 112 -2.33 -6.37 13.96
CA ASP A 112 -0.97 -6.52 13.43
C ASP A 112 -0.92 -6.34 11.90
N PRO A 113 0.20 -5.84 11.35
CA PRO A 113 0.38 -5.74 9.91
C PRO A 113 0.23 -7.10 9.22
N VAL A 114 -0.63 -7.17 8.22
CA VAL A 114 -0.88 -8.40 7.44
C VAL A 114 -0.75 -8.16 5.96
N THR A 115 -0.40 -9.22 5.23
CA THR A 115 -0.51 -9.25 3.78
C THR A 115 -1.91 -9.71 3.40
N MET A 116 -2.69 -8.86 2.73
CA MET A 116 -4.02 -9.25 2.23
C MET A 116 -3.88 -10.40 1.21
N PRO A 117 -4.55 -11.54 1.37
CA PRO A 117 -4.51 -12.64 0.39
C PRO A 117 -5.01 -12.23 -0.99
N THR A 118 -4.44 -12.78 -2.07
CA THR A 118 -4.91 -12.48 -3.44
C THR A 118 -6.36 -12.88 -3.65
N SER A 119 -6.79 -13.99 -3.07
CA SER A 119 -8.18 -14.45 -3.11
C SER A 119 -9.20 -13.47 -2.49
N GLU A 120 -8.74 -12.48 -1.73
CA GLU A 120 -9.61 -11.46 -1.16
C GLU A 120 -10.02 -10.39 -2.18
N PHE A 121 -9.16 -10.07 -3.16
CA PHE A 121 -9.39 -8.96 -4.08
C PHE A 121 -9.42 -9.34 -5.57
N THR A 122 -8.91 -10.51 -5.95
CA THR A 122 -8.91 -10.97 -7.34
C THR A 122 -9.62 -12.31 -7.51
N ASN A 123 -10.20 -12.53 -8.70
CA ASN A 123 -10.77 -13.82 -9.10
C ASN A 123 -9.71 -14.85 -9.55
N GLY A 124 -8.42 -14.51 -9.39
CA GLY A 124 -7.29 -15.34 -9.78
C GLY A 124 -6.66 -14.97 -11.13
N GLN A 125 -7.30 -14.10 -11.92
CA GLN A 125 -6.69 -13.57 -13.14
C GLN A 125 -5.73 -12.44 -12.78
N ILE A 126 -4.44 -12.70 -12.96
CA ILE A 126 -3.34 -11.76 -12.67
C ILE A 126 -2.49 -11.62 -13.91
N GLY A 127 -2.21 -10.38 -14.30
CA GLY A 127 -1.35 -9.98 -15.39
C GLY A 127 -0.04 -9.40 -14.86
N GLY A 128 1.08 -9.85 -15.44
CA GLY A 128 2.41 -9.37 -15.07
C GLY A 128 2.90 -9.88 -13.70
N GLY A 129 3.85 -9.15 -13.12
CA GLY A 129 4.49 -9.48 -11.85
C GLY A 129 3.90 -8.71 -10.67
N THR A 130 4.64 -8.66 -9.56
CA THR A 130 4.33 -7.81 -8.39
C THR A 130 4.73 -6.35 -8.58
N SER A 131 5.69 -6.09 -9.48
CA SER A 131 6.24 -4.74 -9.78
C SER A 131 5.45 -4.00 -10.86
N ASP A 132 5.08 -4.68 -11.96
CA ASP A 132 4.22 -4.09 -13.02
C ASP A 132 3.19 -5.06 -13.64
N GLY A 133 2.28 -4.53 -14.45
CA GLY A 133 1.24 -5.29 -15.16
C GLY A 133 1.72 -5.90 -16.49
N ALA A 134 0.86 -6.71 -17.11
CA ALA A 134 1.06 -7.22 -18.46
C ALA A 134 0.46 -6.26 -19.49
N THR A 135 1.12 -6.15 -20.65
CA THR A 135 0.67 -5.27 -21.73
C THR A 135 -0.61 -5.78 -22.36
N VAL A 136 -1.59 -4.89 -22.52
CA VAL A 136 -2.84 -5.18 -23.25
C VAL A 136 -3.37 -3.91 -23.91
N THR A 137 -4.04 -4.07 -25.05
CA THR A 137 -4.72 -2.96 -25.73
C THR A 137 -6.19 -2.91 -25.30
N THR A 138 -6.66 -1.73 -24.91
CA THR A 138 -8.08 -1.51 -24.58
C THR A 138 -8.96 -1.66 -25.81
N VAL A 139 -10.20 -2.11 -25.62
CA VAL A 139 -11.16 -2.37 -26.70
C VAL A 139 -12.53 -1.79 -26.37
N ALA A 140 -13.28 -1.43 -27.41
CA ALA A 140 -14.70 -1.16 -27.28
C ALA A 140 -15.45 -2.49 -27.19
N GLY A 141 -15.67 -2.98 -25.97
CA GLY A 141 -16.42 -4.20 -25.70
C GLY A 141 -17.77 -3.92 -25.05
N SER A 142 -18.62 -4.96 -24.99
CA SER A 142 -19.82 -4.91 -24.16
C SER A 142 -19.43 -4.71 -22.69
N GLY A 143 -20.10 -3.76 -22.02
CA GLY A 143 -19.76 -3.40 -20.65
C GLY A 143 -18.54 -2.50 -20.50
N CYS A 144 -17.94 -2.01 -21.59
CA CYS A 144 -16.99 -0.91 -21.50
C CYS A 144 -17.72 0.42 -21.34
N ALA A 145 -17.55 1.07 -20.19
CA ALA A 145 -18.11 2.40 -19.94
C ALA A 145 -17.14 3.48 -20.45
N THR A 146 -17.67 4.43 -21.22
CA THR A 146 -16.94 5.61 -21.71
C THR A 146 -17.66 6.88 -21.28
N TYR A 147 -16.92 7.96 -21.04
CA TYR A 147 -17.51 9.25 -20.63
C TYR A 147 -17.79 10.19 -21.80
N ASP A 148 -17.13 10.00 -22.95
CA ASP A 148 -17.32 10.82 -24.16
C ASP A 148 -17.43 9.97 -25.45
N GLY A 149 -17.62 8.66 -25.31
CA GLY A 149 -17.67 7.72 -26.44
C GLY A 149 -16.30 7.20 -26.90
N SER A 150 -15.20 7.84 -26.51
CA SER A 150 -13.84 7.46 -26.94
C SER A 150 -12.88 7.18 -25.79
N HIS A 151 -13.13 7.75 -24.61
CA HIS A 151 -12.31 7.58 -23.42
C HIS A 151 -13.04 6.77 -22.35
N ILE A 152 -12.30 5.84 -21.74
CA ILE A 152 -12.81 4.90 -20.75
C ILE A 152 -13.03 5.63 -19.42
N THR A 153 -14.18 5.37 -18.79
CA THR A 153 -14.42 5.79 -17.42
C THR A 153 -13.55 4.95 -16.47
N ALA A 154 -12.63 5.61 -15.79
CA ALA A 154 -11.77 4.99 -14.80
C ALA A 154 -12.21 5.36 -13.37
N TYR A 155 -11.75 4.58 -12.41
CA TYR A 155 -12.05 4.76 -11.00
C TYR A 155 -10.77 4.56 -10.19
N GLY A 156 -10.45 5.48 -9.29
CA GLY A 156 -9.31 5.27 -8.39
C GLY A 156 -9.52 4.11 -7.41
N ASN A 157 -10.78 3.79 -7.13
CA ASN A 157 -11.14 2.77 -6.16
C ASN A 157 -12.31 1.91 -6.66
N VAL A 158 -12.15 0.61 -6.60
CA VAL A 158 -13.23 -0.38 -6.69
C VAL A 158 -13.02 -1.29 -5.50
N ARG A 159 -13.97 -1.40 -4.57
CA ARG A 159 -13.84 -2.24 -3.37
C ARG A 159 -13.79 -3.72 -3.78
N PRO A 160 -12.61 -4.29 -4.05
CA PRO A 160 -12.51 -5.52 -4.82
C PRO A 160 -12.78 -6.77 -3.95
N TRP A 161 -12.94 -6.57 -2.64
CA TRP A 161 -13.33 -7.58 -1.66
C TRP A 161 -14.86 -7.67 -1.46
N GLU A 162 -15.62 -6.72 -1.98
CA GLU A 162 -17.09 -6.78 -2.02
C GLU A 162 -17.54 -7.49 -3.30
N VAL A 163 -18.65 -8.22 -3.23
CA VAL A 163 -19.27 -8.89 -4.39
C VAL A 163 -20.76 -8.54 -4.38
N PRO A 164 -21.26 -7.69 -5.30
CA PRO A 164 -20.52 -7.02 -6.36
C PRO A 164 -19.56 -5.94 -5.85
N ALA A 165 -18.50 -5.67 -6.59
CA ALA A 165 -17.54 -4.63 -6.27
C ALA A 165 -18.11 -3.25 -6.62
N THR A 166 -17.97 -2.30 -5.70
CA THR A 166 -18.52 -0.94 -5.87
C THR A 166 -17.42 0.02 -6.33
N PRO A 167 -17.53 0.65 -7.53
CA PRO A 167 -16.61 1.68 -7.98
C PRO A 167 -16.82 3.00 -7.24
N SER A 168 -15.76 3.79 -7.11
CA SER A 168 -15.78 5.12 -6.48
C SER A 168 -14.56 5.93 -6.91
N ALA A 169 -14.59 7.25 -6.63
CA ALA A 169 -13.59 8.20 -7.12
C ALA A 169 -13.41 8.10 -8.65
N PRO A 170 -14.44 8.48 -9.44
CA PRO A 170 -14.32 8.50 -10.89
C PRO A 170 -13.16 9.41 -11.29
N LEU A 171 -12.43 8.98 -12.32
CA LEU A 171 -11.29 9.69 -12.87
C LEU A 171 -11.58 10.03 -14.32
N ASP A 172 -11.30 11.26 -14.70
CA ASP A 172 -11.23 11.70 -16.10
C ASP A 172 -9.92 11.20 -16.74
N SER A 173 -9.69 9.89 -16.68
CA SER A 173 -8.47 9.30 -17.20
C SER A 173 -8.40 9.49 -18.71
N GLN A 174 -7.22 9.81 -19.23
CA GLN A 174 -7.01 9.96 -20.67
C GLN A 174 -6.86 8.61 -21.40
N VAL A 175 -7.39 7.51 -20.87
CA VAL A 175 -7.30 6.20 -21.53
C VAL A 175 -8.31 6.13 -22.63
N ALA A 176 -7.82 6.22 -23.86
CA ALA A 176 -8.66 6.01 -25.03
C ALA A 176 -8.90 4.51 -25.29
N ILE A 177 -9.99 4.20 -25.97
CA ILE A 177 -10.16 2.91 -26.63
C ILE A 177 -9.03 2.70 -27.65
N GLY A 178 -8.43 1.51 -27.69
CA GLY A 178 -7.29 1.19 -28.54
C GLY A 178 -5.93 1.60 -27.96
N GLN A 179 -5.91 2.19 -26.76
CA GLN A 179 -4.68 2.52 -26.04
C GLN A 179 -4.08 1.28 -25.39
N THR A 180 -2.75 1.19 -25.40
CA THR A 180 -2.01 0.19 -24.62
C THR A 180 -1.94 0.59 -23.15
N VAL A 181 -2.34 -0.32 -22.27
CA VAL A 181 -2.25 -0.21 -20.81
C VAL A 181 -1.53 -1.43 -20.23
N LEU A 182 -1.13 -1.35 -18.97
CA LEU A 182 -0.57 -2.50 -18.24
C LEU A 182 -1.62 -3.01 -17.25
N TRP A 183 -2.25 -4.15 -17.54
CA TRP A 183 -3.27 -4.72 -16.65
C TRP A 183 -2.62 -5.60 -15.58
N ARG A 184 -3.16 -5.57 -14.36
CA ARG A 184 -2.57 -6.25 -13.20
C ARG A 184 -3.42 -7.39 -12.66
N TYR A 185 -4.69 -7.14 -12.40
CA TYR A 185 -5.59 -8.18 -11.93
C TYR A 185 -7.03 -7.80 -12.21
N VAL A 186 -7.88 -8.82 -12.33
CA VAL A 186 -9.33 -8.68 -12.38
C VAL A 186 -9.88 -8.78 -10.96
N THR A 187 -10.83 -7.92 -10.61
CA THR A 187 -11.49 -7.92 -9.30
C THR A 187 -12.16 -9.26 -9.00
N ARG A 188 -12.39 -9.54 -7.72
CA ARG A 188 -12.97 -10.82 -7.26
C ARG A 188 -14.29 -11.17 -7.94
N ASP A 189 -15.11 -10.18 -8.23
CA ASP A 189 -16.40 -10.34 -8.90
C ASP A 189 -16.29 -10.40 -10.43
N GLY A 190 -15.11 -10.18 -11.00
CA GLY A 190 -14.89 -10.21 -12.45
C GLY A 190 -15.23 -8.91 -13.19
N ASN A 191 -15.75 -7.88 -12.52
CA ASN A 191 -16.37 -6.73 -13.19
C ASN A 191 -15.40 -5.60 -13.52
N TYR A 192 -14.28 -5.51 -12.82
CA TYR A 192 -13.29 -4.45 -13.01
C TYR A 192 -11.88 -5.03 -13.13
N VAL A 193 -10.99 -4.24 -13.71
CA VAL A 193 -9.58 -4.60 -13.86
C VAL A 193 -8.71 -3.42 -13.43
N MET A 194 -7.74 -3.70 -12.58
CA MET A 194 -6.71 -2.73 -12.21
C MET A 194 -5.72 -2.61 -13.38
N VAL A 195 -5.55 -1.40 -13.90
CA VAL A 195 -4.65 -1.09 -15.00
C VAL A 195 -3.73 0.06 -14.63
N ARG A 196 -2.62 0.15 -15.35
CA ARG A 196 -1.70 1.28 -15.31
C ARG A 196 -1.65 1.99 -16.66
N ASP A 197 -1.70 3.32 -16.65
CA ASP A 197 -1.26 4.12 -17.79
C ASP A 197 0.27 4.17 -17.84
N PRO A 198 0.93 3.58 -18.84
CA PRO A 198 2.39 3.66 -18.95
C PRO A 198 2.89 5.10 -19.18
N ARG A 199 2.03 6.05 -19.58
CA ARG A 199 2.40 7.46 -19.80
C ARG A 199 2.50 8.26 -18.50
N ALA A 200 1.86 7.80 -17.41
CA ALA A 200 1.72 8.54 -16.17
C ALA A 200 2.93 8.40 -15.20
N GLY A 201 3.96 7.62 -15.56
CA GLY A 201 5.14 7.40 -14.70
C GLY A 201 4.88 6.44 -13.52
N ASP A 202 5.85 6.34 -12.61
CA ASP A 202 5.91 5.38 -11.48
C ASP A 202 5.76 6.06 -10.11
N THR A 203 4.98 7.12 -9.99
CA THR A 203 4.95 7.92 -8.76
C THR A 203 4.00 7.37 -7.70
N ASP A 204 4.52 7.16 -6.49
CA ASP A 204 3.72 6.91 -5.28
C ASP A 204 3.27 8.25 -4.67
N GLY A 205 2.45 8.99 -5.42
CA GLY A 205 1.61 10.03 -4.84
C GLY A 205 1.77 11.46 -5.34
N THR A 206 2.65 11.74 -6.30
CA THR A 206 2.74 13.07 -6.94
C THR A 206 2.63 12.96 -8.45
N GLY A 207 1.93 13.90 -9.10
CA GLY A 207 1.75 13.90 -10.56
C GLY A 207 0.49 13.19 -11.03
N LEU A 208 0.53 12.57 -12.21
CA LEU A 208 -0.62 11.85 -12.77
C LEU A 208 -0.79 10.49 -12.09
N GLN A 209 -2.01 10.17 -11.67
CA GLN A 209 -2.32 8.85 -11.13
C GLN A 209 -2.14 7.78 -12.21
N SER A 210 -1.14 6.91 -12.02
CA SER A 210 -0.82 5.89 -13.02
C SER A 210 -1.67 4.63 -12.89
N TRP A 211 -2.14 4.27 -11.69
CA TRP A 211 -2.93 3.07 -11.43
C TRP A 211 -4.39 3.38 -11.12
N TYR A 212 -5.33 2.70 -11.77
CA TYR A 212 -6.77 2.84 -11.53
C TYR A 212 -7.52 1.63 -12.07
N PHE A 213 -8.79 1.52 -11.71
CA PHE A 213 -9.70 0.50 -12.21
C PHE A 213 -10.45 0.98 -13.44
N ILE A 214 -10.65 0.09 -14.40
CA ILE A 214 -11.59 0.27 -15.51
C ILE A 214 -12.57 -0.92 -15.56
N PRO A 215 -13.75 -0.79 -16.19
CA PRO A 215 -14.63 -1.92 -16.42
C PRO A 215 -13.91 -3.05 -17.17
N ARG A 216 -14.13 -4.30 -16.76
CA ARG A 216 -13.50 -5.47 -17.39
C ARG A 216 -13.82 -5.59 -18.88
N GLY A 217 -15.02 -5.14 -19.28
CA GLY A 217 -15.46 -5.09 -20.67
C GLY A 217 -14.64 -4.16 -21.58
N CYS A 218 -13.77 -3.30 -21.01
CA CYS A 218 -12.85 -2.45 -21.76
C CYS A 218 -11.55 -3.16 -22.17
N LEU A 219 -11.35 -4.43 -21.79
CA LEU A 219 -10.22 -5.25 -22.22
C LEU A 219 -10.69 -6.48 -22.99
N PRO A 220 -9.84 -7.09 -23.85
CA PRO A 220 -10.15 -8.34 -24.54
C PRO A 220 -10.62 -9.44 -23.59
N THR A 221 -11.46 -10.35 -24.07
CA THR A 221 -11.96 -11.49 -23.28
C THR A 221 -10.83 -12.39 -22.80
N THR A 222 -9.85 -12.65 -23.67
CA THR A 222 -8.61 -13.34 -23.31
C THR A 222 -7.53 -12.32 -22.98
N LEU A 223 -7.03 -12.37 -21.75
CA LEU A 223 -5.89 -11.55 -21.33
C LEU A 223 -4.59 -12.36 -21.46
N PRO A 224 -3.47 -11.71 -21.85
CA PRO A 224 -2.17 -12.36 -21.99
C PRO A 224 -1.53 -12.70 -20.65
#